data_AF-E0S906-F1
#
_entry.id   AF-E0S906-F1
#
_cell.length_a   1.000
_cell.length_b   1.000
_cell.length_c   1.000
_cell.angle_alpha   90.00
_cell.angle_beta   90.00
_cell.angle_gamma   90.00
#
_symmetry.space_group_name_H-M   'P 1'
#
loop_
_entity.id
_entity.type
_entity.pdbx_description
1 polymer ?
#
loop_
_entity_poly.entity_id
_entity_poly.type
_entity_poly.pdbx_seq_one_letter_code
_entity_poly.pdbx_strand_id
1 'polypeptide(L)'
;MSLSDRIIHTLKEMDRPSDFQIYRDILAAKPKLPPGKWNDLCRLAKTSKIYNILRLDLSRKEAEVLGSALKKVSLNHVDDMIDILVKKRDENTPVLLRYILEKKKKISIDPVQRYFCGELNRMVTLKHLKLLYVMHRNYPASINPTILDFCRSNGHPICKEVLESAMDVIE
;
A
#
# COMPACT_ATOMS: atom_id res chain seq x y z
N MET A 1 7.40 38.00 11.10
CA MET A 1 7.44 36.81 11.99
C MET A 1 8.87 36.58 12.43
N SER A 2 9.13 36.49 13.73
CA SER A 2 10.47 36.22 14.25
C SER A 2 10.86 34.75 14.06
N LEU A 3 12.16 34.44 14.10
CA LEU A 3 12.65 33.06 14.05
C LEU A 3 12.04 32.22 15.19
N SER A 4 11.91 32.82 16.36
CA SER A 4 11.30 32.24 17.56
C SER A 4 9.85 31.84 17.34
N ASP A 5 9.06 32.68 16.65
CA ASP A 5 7.66 32.37 16.33
C ASP A 5 7.55 31.19 15.36
N ARG A 6 8.49 31.07 14.41
CA ARG A 6 8.55 29.92 13.48
C ARG A 6 8.91 28.64 14.22
N ILE A 7 9.89 28.68 15.11
CA ILE A 7 10.29 27.51 15.92
C ILE A 7 9.13 27.06 16.82
N ILE A 8 8.46 27.99 17.52
CA ILE A 8 7.31 27.68 18.38
C ILE A 8 6.14 27.12 17.56
N HIS A 9 5.87 27.67 16.37
CA HIS A 9 4.85 27.15 15.48
C HIS A 9 5.18 25.73 15.01
N THR A 10 6.40 25.48 14.56
CA THR A 10 6.86 24.16 14.12
C THR A 10 6.82 23.14 15.26
N LEU A 11 7.25 23.51 16.46
CA LEU A 11 7.17 22.64 17.65
C LEU A 11 5.71 22.30 17.99
N LYS A 12 4.79 23.27 17.94
CA LYS A 12 3.36 23.05 18.16
C LYS A 12 2.71 22.17 17.09
N GLU A 13 3.21 22.19 15.86
CA GLU A 13 2.77 21.29 14.79
C GLU A 13 3.33 19.88 14.98
N MET A 14 4.55 19.73 15.50
CA MET A 14 5.16 18.45 15.84
C MET A 14 4.49 17.77 17.05
N ASP A 15 3.96 18.56 17.98
CA ASP A 15 3.31 18.06 19.21
C ASP A 15 1.87 17.58 19.00
N ARG A 16 1.30 17.78 17.81
CA ARG A 16 -0.02 17.22 17.49
C ARG A 16 0.14 15.74 17.16
N PRO A 17 -0.43 14.82 17.96
CA PRO A 17 -0.40 13.41 17.63
C PRO A 17 -1.03 13.21 16.26
N SER A 18 -0.34 12.45 15.40
CA SER A 18 -0.86 12.16 14.06
C SER A 18 -2.30 11.63 14.17
N ASP A 19 -3.12 11.86 13.15
CA ASP A 19 -4.49 11.31 13.10
C ASP A 19 -4.52 9.77 13.25
N PHE A 20 -3.36 9.12 13.11
CA PHE A 20 -3.16 7.69 13.25
C PHE A 20 -2.59 7.25 14.61
N GLN A 21 -2.09 8.18 15.44
CA GLN A 21 -1.31 7.88 16.64
C GLN A 21 -2.08 6.98 17.63
N ILE A 22 -3.37 7.28 17.85
CA ILE A 22 -4.21 6.48 18.74
C ILE A 22 -4.31 5.00 18.32
N TYR A 23 -4.27 4.71 17.02
CA TYR A 23 -4.29 3.32 16.53
C TYR A 23 -2.93 2.67 16.69
N ARG A 24 -1.84 3.42 16.48
CA ARG A 24 -0.48 2.95 16.73
C ARG A 24 -0.30 2.55 18.19
N ASP A 25 -0.70 3.40 19.12
CA ASP A 25 -0.56 3.14 20.57
C ASP A 25 -1.33 1.86 20.96
N ILE A 26 -2.53 1.67 20.42
CA ILE A 26 -3.31 0.46 20.65
C ILE A 26 -2.62 -0.76 20.02
N LEU A 27 -2.11 -0.64 18.80
CA LEU A 27 -1.45 -1.75 18.10
C LEU A 27 -0.08 -2.10 18.68
N ALA A 28 0.57 -1.18 19.40
CA ALA A 28 1.77 -1.49 20.17
C ALA A 28 1.42 -2.44 21.35
N ALA A 29 0.30 -2.18 22.03
CA ALA A 29 -0.13 -2.97 23.19
C ALA A 29 -0.97 -4.22 22.85
N LYS A 30 -1.70 -4.22 21.72
CA LYS A 30 -2.70 -5.25 21.38
C LYS A 30 -2.54 -5.76 19.96
N PRO A 31 -2.84 -7.04 19.67
CA PRO A 31 -2.72 -7.60 18.32
C PRO A 31 -3.69 -6.97 17.31
N LYS A 32 -4.83 -6.46 17.76
CA LYS A 32 -5.92 -5.94 16.92
C LYS A 32 -6.54 -4.70 17.56
N LEU A 33 -7.18 -3.86 16.73
CA LEU A 33 -7.99 -2.74 17.23
C LEU A 33 -9.29 -3.26 17.85
N PRO A 34 -9.75 -2.69 18.98
CA PRO A 34 -11.07 -2.98 19.52
C PRO A 34 -12.16 -2.49 18.54
N PRO A 35 -13.39 -3.07 18.59
CA PRO A 35 -14.44 -2.78 17.61
C PRO A 35 -14.74 -1.29 17.40
N GLY A 36 -14.80 -0.50 18.48
CA GLY A 36 -15.02 0.94 18.39
C GLY A 36 -13.93 1.66 17.59
N LYS A 37 -12.66 1.37 17.88
CA LYS A 37 -11.51 1.99 17.20
C LYS A 37 -11.32 1.48 15.78
N TRP A 38 -11.69 0.23 15.50
CA TRP A 38 -11.76 -0.28 14.13
C TRP A 38 -12.77 0.51 13.29
N ASN A 39 -13.97 0.77 13.84
CA ASN A 39 -14.99 1.57 13.16
C ASN A 39 -14.52 3.02 12.96
N ASP A 40 -13.86 3.61 13.95
CA ASP A 40 -13.26 4.94 13.84
C ASP A 40 -12.19 5.00 12.73
N LEU A 41 -11.31 3.99 12.65
CA LEU A 41 -10.31 3.90 11.58
C LEU A 41 -10.97 3.79 10.20
N CYS A 42 -12.04 3.00 10.08
CA CYS A 42 -12.79 2.91 8.83
C CYS A 42 -13.40 4.26 8.44
N ARG A 43 -13.92 5.05 9.41
CA ARG A 43 -14.40 6.41 9.11
C ARG A 43 -13.26 7.32 8.68
N LEU A 44 -12.12 7.27 9.37
CA LEU A 44 -10.94 8.07 9.05
C LEU A 44 -10.39 7.79 7.65
N ALA A 45 -10.39 6.52 7.23
CA ALA A 45 -9.95 6.09 5.91
C ALA A 45 -10.79 6.65 4.75
N LYS A 46 -12.01 7.15 5.03
CA LYS A 46 -12.87 7.84 4.05
C LYS A 46 -12.62 9.35 3.95
N THR A 47 -11.79 9.91 4.83
CA THR A 47 -11.52 11.36 4.89
C THR A 47 -10.22 11.70 4.17
N SER A 48 -10.01 12.97 3.83
CA SER A 48 -8.75 13.47 3.24
C SER A 48 -7.53 13.27 4.14
N LYS A 49 -7.72 13.04 5.45
CA LYS A 49 -6.64 12.72 6.39
C LYS A 49 -5.89 11.45 5.99
N ILE A 50 -6.52 10.54 5.25
CA ILE A 50 -5.88 9.32 4.78
C ILE A 50 -4.59 9.57 4.00
N TYR A 51 -4.52 10.65 3.21
CA TYR A 51 -3.33 10.97 2.44
C TYR A 51 -2.13 11.30 3.34
N ASN A 52 -2.37 11.93 4.49
CA ASN A 52 -1.31 12.18 5.48
C ASN A 52 -0.90 10.89 6.19
N ILE A 53 -1.86 10.00 6.47
CA ILE A 53 -1.59 8.70 7.10
C ILE A 53 -0.75 7.81 6.18
N LEU A 54 -1.03 7.77 4.88
CA LEU A 54 -0.27 6.99 3.91
C LEU A 54 1.21 7.41 3.83
N ARG A 55 1.53 8.66 4.20
CA ARG A 55 2.89 9.20 4.25
C ARG A 55 3.65 8.84 5.54
N LEU A 56 2.98 8.39 6.59
CA LEU A 56 3.61 8.02 7.86
C LEU A 56 4.42 6.74 7.73
N ASP A 57 5.55 6.59 8.41
CA ASP A 57 6.28 5.31 8.48
C ASP A 57 5.49 4.28 9.29
N LEU A 58 4.81 3.36 8.62
CA LEU A 58 3.93 2.37 9.24
C LEU A 58 4.67 1.07 9.46
N SER A 59 4.55 0.50 10.66
CA SER A 59 4.97 -0.89 10.87
C SER A 59 4.16 -1.85 9.99
N ARG A 60 4.68 -3.05 9.74
CA ARG A 60 3.95 -4.07 8.96
C ARG A 60 2.53 -4.30 9.49
N LYS A 61 2.38 -4.34 10.81
CA LYS A 61 1.09 -4.55 11.48
C LYS A 61 0.14 -3.39 11.24
N GLU A 62 0.62 -2.16 11.33
CA GLU A 62 -0.15 -0.96 11.04
C GLU A 62 -0.58 -0.92 9.56
N ALA A 63 0.32 -1.27 8.64
CA ALA A 63 0.02 -1.32 7.22
C ALA A 63 -1.05 -2.37 6.89
N GLU A 64 -1.02 -3.56 7.52
CA GLU A 64 -2.06 -4.59 7.32
C GLU A 64 -3.42 -4.15 7.89
N VAL A 65 -3.44 -3.48 9.05
CA VAL A 65 -4.67 -2.95 9.66
C VAL A 65 -5.26 -1.81 8.82
N LEU A 66 -4.43 -0.85 8.41
CA LEU A 66 -4.84 0.26 7.55
C LEU A 66 -5.31 -0.24 6.18
N GLY A 67 -4.56 -1.14 5.55
CA GLY A 67 -4.91 -1.75 4.28
C GLY A 67 -6.25 -2.48 4.35
N SER A 68 -6.49 -3.22 5.43
CA SER A 68 -7.79 -3.86 5.68
C SER A 68 -8.94 -2.85 5.79
N ALA A 69 -8.70 -1.70 6.44
CA ALA A 69 -9.70 -0.63 6.52
C ALA A 69 -9.98 -0.03 5.13
N LEU A 70 -8.93 0.26 4.35
CA LEU A 70 -9.04 0.77 2.98
C LEU A 70 -9.81 -0.18 2.05
N LYS A 71 -9.56 -1.48 2.18
CA LYS A 71 -10.31 -2.50 1.45
C LYS A 71 -11.78 -2.52 1.84
N LYS A 72 -12.11 -2.33 3.11
CA LYS A 72 -13.50 -2.35 3.62
C LYS A 72 -14.34 -1.15 3.18
N VAL A 73 -13.74 0.03 3.04
CA VAL A 73 -14.47 1.27 2.76
C VAL A 73 -14.49 1.64 1.28
N SER A 74 -15.45 2.45 0.83
CA SER A 74 -15.34 3.08 -0.49
C SER A 74 -14.19 4.07 -0.49
N LEU A 75 -13.28 3.96 -1.47
CA LEU A 75 -12.17 4.86 -1.65
C LEU A 75 -12.50 5.83 -2.78
N ASN A 76 -12.22 7.10 -2.55
CA ASN A 76 -12.23 8.15 -3.55
C ASN A 76 -10.78 8.47 -3.93
N HIS A 77 -10.53 8.91 -5.18
CA HIS A 77 -9.20 9.30 -5.67
C HIS A 77 -8.12 8.24 -5.40
N VAL A 78 -8.36 7.01 -5.87
CA VAL A 78 -7.45 5.88 -5.66
C VAL A 78 -6.09 6.14 -6.33
N ASP A 79 -6.06 6.80 -7.48
CA ASP A 79 -4.83 7.16 -8.19
C ASP A 79 -3.91 8.03 -7.30
N ASP A 80 -4.45 9.02 -6.56
CA ASP A 80 -3.68 9.85 -5.63
C ASP A 80 -3.06 9.02 -4.49
N MET A 81 -3.79 8.03 -3.98
CA MET A 81 -3.29 7.13 -2.94
C MET A 81 -2.14 6.28 -3.47
N ILE A 82 -2.27 5.76 -4.69
CA ILE A 82 -1.22 4.99 -5.37
C ILE A 82 0.01 5.86 -5.56
N ASP A 83 -0.16 7.08 -6.07
CA ASP A 83 0.91 8.04 -6.30
C ASP A 83 1.71 8.34 -5.02
N ILE A 84 1.02 8.53 -3.89
CA ILE A 84 1.67 8.73 -2.59
C ILE A 84 2.52 7.51 -2.21
N LEU A 85 1.97 6.32 -2.36
CA LEU A 85 2.63 5.08 -1.96
C LEU A 85 3.84 4.75 -2.83
N VAL A 86 3.71 4.84 -4.16
CA VAL A 86 4.82 4.56 -5.08
C VAL A 86 5.96 5.57 -4.94
N LYS A 87 5.65 6.84 -4.60
CA LYS A 87 6.66 7.87 -4.31
C LYS A 87 7.37 7.62 -2.98
N LYS A 88 6.63 7.15 -1.97
CA LYS A 88 7.18 6.85 -0.64
C LYS A 88 8.15 5.66 -0.66
N ARG A 89 7.81 4.59 -1.40
CA ARG A 89 8.68 3.44 -1.67
C ARG A 89 9.32 2.84 -0.41
N ASP A 90 8.53 2.66 0.64
CA ASP A 90 8.96 2.02 1.88
C ASP A 90 8.77 0.49 1.86
N GLU A 91 9.25 -0.19 2.90
CA GLU A 91 9.18 -1.66 3.02
C GLU A 91 7.74 -2.23 3.05
N ASN A 92 6.75 -1.40 3.39
CA ASN A 92 5.35 -1.80 3.55
C ASN A 92 4.44 -1.27 2.43
N THR A 93 5.02 -0.56 1.46
CA THR A 93 4.34 -0.06 0.26
C THR A 93 3.68 -1.19 -0.52
N PRO A 94 4.30 -2.37 -0.74
CA PRO A 94 3.63 -3.48 -1.40
C PRO A 94 2.40 -3.99 -0.66
N VAL A 95 2.38 -3.90 0.68
CA VAL A 95 1.23 -4.32 1.50
C VAL A 95 0.03 -3.41 1.24
N LEU A 96 0.23 -2.09 1.30
CA LEU A 96 -0.84 -1.12 1.08
C LEU A 96 -1.34 -1.14 -0.36
N LEU A 97 -0.44 -1.19 -1.34
CA LEU A 97 -0.80 -1.33 -2.75
C LEU A 97 -1.63 -2.61 -3.00
N ARG A 98 -1.24 -3.75 -2.40
CA ARG A 98 -2.01 -5.00 -2.49
C ARG A 98 -3.47 -4.78 -2.09
N TYR A 99 -3.70 -4.19 -0.91
CA TYR A 99 -5.06 -3.96 -0.41
C TYR A 99 -5.88 -2.99 -1.26
N ILE A 100 -5.25 -1.96 -1.82
CA ILE A 100 -5.90 -1.01 -2.72
C ILE A 100 -6.31 -1.71 -4.02
N LEU A 101 -5.42 -2.48 -4.63
CA LEU A 101 -5.67 -3.20 -5.89
C LEU A 101 -6.64 -4.37 -5.74
N GLU A 102 -6.76 -4.96 -4.55
CA GLU A 102 -7.80 -5.96 -4.24
C GLU A 102 -9.23 -5.42 -4.42
N LYS A 103 -9.42 -4.09 -4.49
CA LYS A 103 -10.72 -3.47 -4.74
C LYS A 103 -11.15 -3.45 -6.21
N LYS A 104 -10.26 -3.80 -7.15
CA LYS A 104 -10.54 -3.85 -8.59
C LYS A 104 -11.18 -2.58 -9.16
N LYS A 105 -10.74 -1.41 -8.70
CA LYS A 105 -11.21 -0.11 -9.23
C LYS A 105 -10.63 0.11 -10.63
N LYS A 106 -11.34 0.84 -11.49
CA LYS A 106 -10.82 1.28 -12.79
C LYS A 106 -9.89 2.47 -12.56
N ILE A 107 -8.59 2.22 -12.65
CA ILE A 107 -7.48 3.15 -12.37
C ILE A 107 -6.34 2.91 -13.37
N SER A 108 -5.39 3.85 -13.46
CA SER A 108 -4.15 3.57 -14.18
C SER A 108 -3.24 2.69 -13.30
N ILE A 109 -2.86 1.52 -13.81
CA ILE A 109 -1.98 0.57 -13.09
C ILE A 109 -0.49 0.83 -13.35
N ASP A 110 -0.17 1.67 -14.33
CA ASP A 110 1.20 1.95 -14.79
C ASP A 110 2.14 2.44 -13.67
N PRO A 111 1.70 3.30 -12.72
CA PRO A 111 2.55 3.69 -11.58
C PRO A 111 2.94 2.48 -10.72
N VAL A 112 2.01 1.54 -10.51
CA VAL A 112 2.28 0.33 -9.72
C VAL A 112 3.17 -0.64 -10.50
N GLN A 113 2.95 -0.81 -11.80
CA GLN A 113 3.80 -1.64 -12.65
C GLN A 113 5.25 -1.12 -12.66
N ARG A 114 5.45 0.19 -12.86
CA ARG A 114 6.78 0.82 -12.81
C ARG A 114 7.43 0.67 -11.44
N TYR A 115 6.68 0.89 -10.38
CA TYR A 115 7.14 0.64 -9.00
C TYR A 115 7.62 -0.81 -8.84
N PHE A 116 6.79 -1.78 -9.23
CA PHE A 116 7.09 -3.20 -9.06
C PHE A 116 8.31 -3.61 -9.86
N CYS A 117 8.42 -3.22 -11.13
CA CYS A 117 9.60 -3.46 -11.96
C CYS A 117 10.87 -2.86 -11.33
N GLY A 118 10.76 -1.68 -10.72
CA GLY A 118 11.87 -1.05 -10.00
C GLY A 118 12.31 -1.83 -8.74
N GLU A 119 11.42 -2.60 -8.12
CA GLU A 119 11.73 -3.48 -6.98
C GLU A 119 12.29 -4.84 -7.39
N LEU A 120 12.11 -5.27 -8.64
CA LEU A 120 12.68 -6.54 -9.13
C LEU A 120 14.21 -6.57 -9.11
N ASN A 121 14.84 -5.39 -9.24
CA ASN A 121 16.29 -5.22 -9.13
C ASN A 121 16.80 -5.24 -7.67
N ARG A 122 15.89 -5.38 -6.69
CA ARG A 122 16.19 -5.41 -5.26
C ARG A 122 15.81 -6.77 -4.65
N MET A 123 15.91 -6.88 -3.34
CA MET A 123 15.46 -8.08 -2.63
C MET A 123 13.93 -8.18 -2.65
N VAL A 124 13.41 -9.00 -3.57
CA VAL A 124 11.98 -9.32 -3.65
C VAL A 124 11.59 -10.21 -2.48
N THR A 125 10.55 -9.80 -1.74
CA THR A 125 10.02 -10.54 -0.58
C THR A 125 8.60 -11.05 -0.86
N LEU A 126 8.07 -11.87 0.05
CA LEU A 126 6.69 -12.36 -0.04
C LEU A 126 5.64 -11.23 -0.15
N LYS A 127 5.91 -10.04 0.41
CA LYS A 127 5.01 -8.87 0.28
C LYS A 127 4.87 -8.43 -1.19
N HIS A 128 5.99 -8.44 -1.93
CA HIS A 128 6.05 -8.11 -3.35
C HIS A 128 5.36 -9.19 -4.19
N LEU A 129 5.60 -10.47 -3.90
CA LEU A 129 4.95 -11.57 -4.61
C LEU A 129 3.42 -11.54 -4.41
N LYS A 130 2.94 -11.18 -3.21
CA LYS A 130 1.50 -10.97 -2.98
C LYS A 130 0.94 -9.79 -3.76
N LEU A 131 1.72 -8.72 -3.95
CA LEU A 131 1.33 -7.62 -4.83
C LEU A 131 1.24 -8.09 -6.29
N LEU A 132 2.24 -8.82 -6.79
CA LEU A 132 2.25 -9.42 -8.12
C LEU A 132 1.01 -10.29 -8.36
N TYR A 133 0.66 -11.14 -7.39
CA TYR A 133 -0.53 -11.98 -7.49
C TYR A 133 -1.81 -11.16 -7.69
N VAL A 134 -1.95 -10.04 -6.98
CA VAL A 134 -3.13 -9.16 -7.12
C VAL A 134 -3.09 -8.38 -8.43
N MET A 135 -1.91 -7.93 -8.86
CA MET A 135 -1.72 -7.31 -10.19
C MET A 135 -2.16 -8.27 -11.29
N HIS A 136 -1.68 -9.51 -11.25
CA HIS A 136 -2.07 -10.56 -12.20
C HIS A 136 -3.57 -10.82 -12.22
N ARG A 137 -4.17 -11.09 -11.05
CA ARG A 137 -5.58 -11.49 -10.94
C ARG A 137 -6.58 -10.38 -11.26
N ASN A 138 -6.23 -9.11 -11.03
CA ASN A 138 -7.19 -8.00 -11.15
C ASN A 138 -6.84 -7.02 -12.28
N TYR A 139 -5.59 -7.01 -12.74
CA TYR A 139 -5.05 -6.11 -13.74
C TYR A 139 -4.08 -6.87 -14.66
N PRO A 140 -4.50 -7.94 -15.36
CA PRO A 140 -3.60 -8.81 -16.13
C PRO A 140 -2.78 -8.06 -17.19
N ALA A 141 -3.33 -6.99 -17.77
CA ALA A 141 -2.61 -6.10 -18.69
C ALA A 141 -1.37 -5.40 -18.06
N SER A 142 -1.24 -5.42 -16.73
CA SER A 142 -0.06 -4.90 -16.02
C SER A 142 1.11 -5.89 -15.99
N ILE A 143 0.96 -7.12 -16.49
CA ILE A 143 2.04 -8.09 -16.56
C ILE A 143 2.81 -7.88 -17.87
N ASN A 144 4.00 -7.28 -17.78
CA ASN A 144 4.85 -6.99 -18.93
C ASN A 144 5.99 -8.01 -19.08
N PRO A 145 6.78 -7.97 -20.18
CA PRO A 145 7.89 -8.90 -20.39
C PRO A 145 8.90 -8.95 -19.24
N THR A 146 9.23 -7.81 -18.63
CA THR A 146 10.14 -7.75 -17.48
C THR A 146 9.62 -8.55 -16.28
N ILE A 147 8.33 -8.48 -15.99
CA ILE A 147 7.70 -9.27 -14.92
C ILE A 147 7.69 -10.75 -15.28
N LEU A 148 7.42 -11.10 -16.54
CA LEU A 148 7.46 -12.49 -17.00
C LEU A 148 8.86 -13.09 -16.90
N ASP A 149 9.90 -12.35 -17.28
CA ASP A 149 11.29 -12.78 -17.16
C ASP A 149 11.68 -13.02 -15.69
N PHE A 150 11.25 -12.12 -14.79
CA PHE A 150 11.39 -12.35 -13.36
C PHE A 150 10.69 -13.65 -12.91
N CYS A 151 9.44 -13.87 -13.33
CA CYS A 151 8.72 -15.10 -12.99
C CYS A 151 9.41 -16.36 -13.51
N ARG A 152 10.01 -16.35 -14.71
CA ARG A 152 10.78 -17.49 -15.26
C ARG A 152 11.98 -17.83 -14.40
N SER A 153 12.63 -16.81 -13.85
CA SER A 153 13.79 -16.98 -12.96
C SER A 153 13.42 -17.33 -11.51
N ASN A 154 12.12 -17.27 -11.15
CA ASN A 154 11.65 -17.40 -9.77
C ASN A 154 10.71 -18.60 -9.59
N GLY A 155 11.16 -19.61 -8.84
CA GLY A 155 10.40 -20.86 -8.63
C GLY A 155 9.18 -20.75 -7.71
N HIS A 156 8.82 -19.56 -7.21
CA HIS A 156 7.71 -19.38 -6.29
C HIS A 156 6.36 -19.72 -6.94
N PRO A 157 5.40 -20.36 -6.24
CA PRO A 157 4.10 -20.76 -6.81
C PRO A 157 3.35 -19.62 -7.53
N ILE A 158 3.34 -18.41 -6.95
CA ILE A 158 2.73 -17.22 -7.59
C ILE A 158 3.35 -16.93 -8.97
N CYS A 159 4.67 -17.07 -9.12
CA CYS A 159 5.34 -16.82 -10.39
C CYS A 159 4.97 -17.88 -11.44
N LYS A 160 4.84 -19.14 -11.04
CA LYS A 160 4.36 -20.22 -11.92
C LYS A 160 2.95 -19.95 -12.43
N GLU A 161 2.04 -19.58 -11.55
CA GLU A 161 0.66 -19.26 -11.91
C GLU A 161 0.57 -18.08 -12.90
N VAL A 162 1.41 -17.05 -12.72
CA VAL A 162 1.49 -15.91 -13.65
C VAL A 162 1.95 -16.37 -15.03
N LEU A 163 2.94 -17.28 -15.10
CA LEU A 163 3.45 -17.80 -16.37
C LEU A 163 2.44 -18.69 -17.09
N GLU A 164 1.76 -19.59 -16.36
CA GLU A 164 0.72 -20.47 -16.91
C GLU A 164 -0.38 -19.63 -17.58
N SER A 165 -0.89 -18.63 -16.86
CA SER A 165 -1.93 -17.74 -17.40
C SER A 165 -1.48 -16.90 -18.60
N ALA A 166 -0.17 -16.66 -18.76
CA ALA A 166 0.36 -15.93 -19.91
C ALA A 166 0.51 -16.82 -21.16
N MET A 167 0.64 -18.14 -20.96
CA MET A 167 0.70 -19.13 -22.05
C MET A 167 -0.69 -19.42 -22.62
N ASP A 168 -1.73 -19.43 -21.77
CA ASP A 168 -3.13 -19.65 -22.17
C ASP A 168 -3.71 -18.57 -23.11
N VAL A 169 -2.98 -17.46 -23.34
CA VAL A 169 -3.39 -16.36 -24.24
C VAL A 169 -2.75 -16.51 -25.64
N ILE A 170 -1.83 -17.47 -25.82
CA ILE A 170 -1.09 -17.70 -27.08
C ILE A 170 -1.68 -18.86 -27.90
N GLU A 171 -2.68 -19.58 -27.39
CA GLU A 171 -3.49 -20.55 -28.13
C GLU A 171 -4.81 -19.94 -28.65
#